data_AF-A0A9P6MVD2-F1
#
_entry.id   AF-A0A9P6MVD2-F1
#
_cell.length_a   1.000
_cell.length_b   1.000
_cell.length_c   1.000
_cell.angle_alpha   90.00
_cell.angle_beta   90.00
_cell.angle_gamma   90.00
#
_symmetry.space_group_name_H-M   'P 1'
#
loop_
_entity.id
_entity.type
_entity.pdbx_description
1 polymer ?
#
loop_
_entity_poly.entity_id
_entity_poly.type
_entity_poly.pdbx_seq_one_letter_code
_entity_poly.pdbx_strand_id
1 'polypeptide(L)'
;MSSTIAFRRAALRLEGRPLPLWTCKAKRFISTSGSILHENPLGIPRKPPTPAPGRGSGPAPSIPRMQRGLPQKMPIKGVKHIIAVASGKGGVGKSTTSVNLALAIAGMNKRVGLLDADIFGPSIPRLMNLSGEPELTGTEDRLVPLTNFGVKCMSMGFLVGEEAPVVWRGLMVMKALQQLLHQVEWGDLDLLVIDMPPGTGDTQLTISQQIPLSGVVIVSTPQDIALIDARKGVNMFKKVNVPILGVVQNMSLHVCPNCNHESHIFGDGGAERTAKEMELDFLGDVALHSEICQLSDKGQPVVVSRPDSKHTQYYKAIASKVVAKLWPETKLASA
;
A
#
# COMPACT_ATOMS: atom_id res chain seq x y z
N MET A 1 11.17 34.93 -57.20
CA MET A 1 10.85 33.91 -56.19
C MET A 1 9.88 34.56 -55.21
N SER A 2 8.59 34.61 -55.55
CA SER A 2 7.58 33.60 -55.15
C SER A 2 7.29 33.67 -53.64
N SER A 3 6.07 33.82 -53.14
CA SER A 3 4.74 34.09 -53.70
C SER A 3 3.80 34.03 -52.48
N THR A 4 3.05 35.10 -52.23
CA THR A 4 1.92 35.10 -51.29
C THR A 4 0.81 34.24 -51.89
N ILE A 5 0.38 33.17 -51.21
CA ILE A 5 -0.76 32.34 -51.62
C ILE A 5 -1.81 32.34 -50.50
N ALA A 6 -2.96 32.93 -50.86
CA ALA A 6 -4.22 32.83 -50.14
C ALA A 6 -4.81 31.42 -50.25
N PHE A 7 -5.46 30.93 -49.19
CA PHE A 7 -6.39 29.81 -49.29
C PHE A 7 -7.74 30.13 -48.68
N ARG A 8 -8.77 29.85 -49.49
CA ARG A 8 -10.18 30.20 -49.36
C ARG A 8 -10.90 29.39 -48.28
N ARG A 9 -11.84 30.06 -47.59
CA ARG A 9 -12.98 29.44 -46.89
C ARG A 9 -13.87 28.70 -47.89
N ALA A 10 -14.15 27.43 -47.61
CA ALA A 10 -15.24 26.68 -48.26
C ALA A 10 -16.38 26.50 -47.25
N ALA A 11 -17.51 27.14 -47.53
CA ALA A 11 -18.80 26.91 -46.88
C ALA A 11 -19.55 25.85 -47.70
N LEU A 12 -19.95 24.75 -47.07
CA LEU A 12 -20.87 23.78 -47.66
C LEU A 12 -22.18 23.81 -46.84
N ARG A 13 -23.22 24.35 -47.48
CA ARG A 13 -24.63 24.18 -47.12
C ARG A 13 -25.02 22.72 -47.38
N LEU A 14 -25.71 22.11 -46.43
CA LEU A 14 -26.60 20.97 -46.70
C LEU A 14 -27.94 21.20 -45.97
N GLU A 15 -28.95 21.44 -46.79
CA GLU A 15 -30.39 21.25 -46.54
C GLU A 15 -30.61 19.77 -46.10
N GLY A 16 -31.54 19.30 -45.26
CA GLY A 16 -32.85 19.75 -44.83
C GLY A 16 -33.88 18.61 -45.06
N ARG A 17 -34.38 17.99 -43.96
CA ARG A 17 -35.59 17.10 -43.78
C ARG A 17 -35.42 15.55 -43.90
N PRO A 18 -36.35 14.72 -43.37
CA PRO A 18 -36.76 14.56 -41.95
C PRO A 18 -36.77 13.06 -41.48
N LEU A 19 -36.92 12.84 -40.16
CA LEU A 19 -36.97 11.54 -39.45
C LEU A 19 -38.33 10.81 -39.56
N PRO A 20 -38.39 9.46 -39.46
CA PRO A 20 -39.63 8.76 -39.13
C PRO A 20 -39.67 8.28 -37.67
N LEU A 21 -40.78 8.60 -36.98
CA LEU A 21 -41.23 7.95 -35.76
C LEU A 21 -41.77 6.55 -36.08
N TRP A 22 -41.37 5.52 -35.34
CA TRP A 22 -42.22 4.35 -35.09
C TRP A 22 -42.06 3.87 -33.63
N THR A 23 -43.19 3.89 -32.92
CA THR A 23 -43.43 3.32 -31.60
C THR A 23 -43.60 1.81 -31.67
N CYS A 24 -43.10 1.05 -30.68
CA CYS A 24 -43.73 -0.21 -30.30
C CYS A 24 -43.51 -0.53 -28.80
N LYS A 25 -44.61 -0.73 -28.07
CA LYS A 25 -44.68 -1.18 -26.68
C LYS A 25 -44.68 -2.71 -26.64
N ALA A 26 -43.96 -3.34 -25.70
CA ALA A 26 -44.37 -4.61 -25.08
C ALA A 26 -43.69 -4.83 -23.72
N LYS A 27 -44.42 -5.49 -22.82
CA LYS A 27 -44.30 -5.53 -21.36
C LYS A 27 -43.40 -6.68 -20.83
N ARG A 28 -42.84 -6.42 -19.63
CA ARG A 28 -42.56 -7.29 -18.44
C ARG A 28 -42.05 -8.73 -18.66
N PHE A 29 -41.03 -9.13 -17.88
CA PHE A 29 -41.16 -10.04 -16.73
C PHE A 29 -39.82 -10.13 -15.96
N ILE A 30 -39.91 -10.23 -14.63
CA ILE A 30 -38.80 -10.40 -13.67
C ILE A 30 -38.40 -11.89 -13.64
N SER A 31 -37.10 -12.21 -13.56
CA SER A 31 -36.62 -13.48 -12.97
C SER A 31 -35.16 -13.36 -12.50
N THR A 32 -34.87 -14.14 -11.46
CA THR A 32 -33.84 -14.04 -10.43
C THR A 32 -32.48 -14.69 -10.75
N SER A 33 -31.49 -14.29 -9.93
CA SER A 33 -30.28 -15.04 -9.52
C SER A 33 -29.03 -15.03 -10.40
N GLY A 34 -28.11 -14.15 -10.01
CA GLY A 34 -26.77 -14.48 -9.54
C GLY A 34 -25.95 -15.50 -10.34
N SER A 35 -24.96 -15.00 -11.06
CA SER A 35 -23.73 -15.76 -11.31
C SER A 35 -22.50 -14.89 -11.10
N ILE A 36 -21.66 -15.37 -10.20
CA ILE A 36 -20.41 -14.78 -9.73
C ILE A 36 -19.52 -14.46 -10.94
N LEU A 37 -19.26 -13.18 -11.18
CA LEU A 37 -18.30 -12.73 -12.18
C LEU A 37 -16.89 -13.08 -11.71
N HIS A 38 -16.36 -14.20 -12.18
CA HIS A 38 -14.93 -14.46 -12.16
C HIS A 38 -14.25 -13.42 -13.08
N GLU A 39 -13.44 -12.53 -12.50
CA GLU A 39 -12.64 -11.54 -13.22
C GLU A 39 -11.75 -12.25 -14.27
N ASN A 40 -11.64 -11.66 -15.46
CA ASN A 40 -10.76 -12.11 -16.54
C ASN A 40 -9.54 -11.18 -16.60
N PRO A 41 -8.56 -11.31 -15.68
CA PRO A 41 -7.48 -10.34 -15.52
C PRO A 41 -6.55 -10.24 -16.74
N LEU A 42 -6.63 -11.20 -17.66
CA LEU A 42 -5.77 -11.29 -18.85
C LEU A 42 -6.52 -11.03 -20.16
N GLY A 43 -7.83 -10.75 -20.12
CA GLY A 43 -8.61 -10.44 -21.32
C GLY A 43 -8.71 -11.57 -22.35
N ILE A 44 -8.44 -12.82 -21.96
CA ILE A 44 -8.40 -13.96 -22.89
C ILE A 44 -9.84 -14.30 -23.34
N PRO A 45 -10.12 -14.47 -24.65
CA PRO A 45 -11.44 -14.86 -25.15
C PRO A 45 -11.91 -16.19 -24.52
N ARG A 46 -13.11 -16.20 -23.93
CA ARG A 46 -13.66 -17.37 -23.21
C ARG A 46 -14.09 -18.52 -24.12
N LYS A 47 -14.18 -18.31 -25.42
CA LYS A 47 -14.50 -19.36 -26.39
C LYS A 47 -13.26 -19.68 -27.21
N PRO A 48 -12.84 -20.96 -27.30
CA PRO A 48 -11.89 -21.34 -28.34
C PRO A 48 -12.50 -20.96 -29.70
N PRO A 49 -11.69 -20.61 -30.71
CA PRO A 49 -12.20 -20.44 -32.07
C PRO A 49 -13.01 -21.69 -32.43
N THR A 50 -14.25 -21.49 -32.88
CA THR A 50 -15.08 -22.57 -33.40
C THR A 50 -14.25 -23.37 -34.41
N PRO A 51 -14.08 -24.68 -34.24
CA PRO A 51 -13.29 -25.46 -35.17
C PRO A 51 -13.96 -25.39 -36.54
N ALA A 52 -13.20 -25.00 -37.57
CA ALA A 52 -13.59 -25.26 -38.94
C ALA A 52 -13.85 -26.77 -39.08
N PRO A 53 -14.92 -27.20 -39.79
CA PRO A 53 -15.22 -28.61 -39.91
C PRO A 53 -14.07 -29.32 -40.64
N GLY A 54 -13.37 -30.23 -39.96
CA GLY A 54 -12.44 -31.16 -40.63
C GLY A 54 -11.09 -31.49 -39.98
N ARG A 55 -10.78 -31.15 -38.71
CA ARG A 55 -9.55 -31.64 -38.06
C ARG A 55 -9.82 -32.21 -36.66
N GLY A 56 -9.44 -33.48 -36.47
CA GLY A 56 -9.68 -34.27 -35.26
C GLY A 56 -9.07 -33.67 -33.99
N SER A 57 -9.83 -33.71 -32.90
CA SER A 57 -9.42 -33.26 -31.57
C SER A 57 -8.72 -34.38 -30.80
N GLY A 58 -7.39 -34.30 -30.71
CA GLY A 58 -6.65 -34.96 -29.63
C GLY A 58 -6.98 -34.32 -28.27
N PRO A 59 -6.90 -35.05 -27.15
CA PRO A 59 -7.18 -34.48 -25.83
C PRO A 59 -6.19 -33.36 -25.52
N ALA A 60 -6.72 -32.21 -25.10
CA ALA A 60 -5.90 -31.08 -24.67
C ALA A 60 -5.03 -31.49 -23.46
N PRO A 61 -3.77 -31.03 -23.38
CA PRO A 61 -2.91 -31.34 -22.25
C PRO A 61 -3.52 -30.78 -20.95
N SER A 62 -3.75 -31.65 -19.98
CA SER A 62 -4.26 -31.28 -18.66
C SER A 62 -3.16 -30.62 -17.85
N ILE A 63 -3.33 -29.32 -17.57
CA ILE A 63 -2.49 -28.63 -16.57
C ILE A 63 -2.82 -29.24 -15.20
N PRO A 64 -1.83 -29.73 -14.42
CA PRO A 64 -2.07 -30.24 -13.09
C PRO A 64 -2.73 -29.17 -12.23
N ARG A 65 -3.95 -29.45 -11.78
CA ARG A 65 -4.70 -28.57 -10.88
C ARG A 65 -4.06 -28.64 -9.50
N MET A 66 -3.12 -27.74 -9.23
CA MET A 66 -2.54 -27.58 -7.89
C MET A 66 -3.66 -27.41 -6.87
N GLN A 67 -3.58 -28.14 -5.76
CA GLN A 67 -4.64 -28.24 -4.74
C GLN A 67 -5.08 -26.85 -4.25
N ARG A 68 -6.40 -26.68 -4.16
CA ARG A 68 -7.10 -25.44 -3.82
C ARG A 68 -7.04 -25.15 -2.32
N GLY A 69 -6.32 -24.10 -1.95
CA GLY A 69 -6.39 -23.42 -0.66
C GLY A 69 -5.42 -22.24 -0.65
N LEU A 70 -5.79 -21.10 -0.05
CA LEU A 70 -4.79 -20.07 0.28
C LEU A 70 -3.79 -20.70 1.27
N PRO A 71 -2.49 -20.36 1.20
CA PRO A 71 -1.51 -20.84 2.17
C PRO A 71 -1.99 -20.57 3.60
N GLN A 72 -1.73 -21.51 4.51
CA GLN A 72 -2.03 -21.29 5.94
C GLN A 72 -1.12 -20.18 6.45
N LYS A 73 -1.73 -19.10 6.99
CA LYS A 73 -1.00 -17.98 7.57
C LYS A 73 -0.25 -18.45 8.83
N MET A 74 1.05 -18.20 8.88
CA MET A 74 1.93 -18.51 10.00
C MET A 74 2.18 -17.25 10.83
N PRO A 75 1.84 -17.25 12.14
CA PRO A 75 2.18 -16.14 13.03
C PRO A 75 3.70 -15.92 13.14
N ILE A 76 4.09 -14.69 13.44
CA ILE A 76 5.48 -14.36 13.78
C ILE A 76 5.66 -14.57 15.29
N LYS A 77 6.66 -15.36 15.67
CA LYS A 77 6.95 -15.70 17.08
C LYS A 77 7.16 -14.43 17.90
N GLY A 78 6.49 -14.34 19.06
CA GLY A 78 6.65 -13.22 20.01
C GLY A 78 5.90 -11.94 19.65
N VAL A 79 5.17 -11.88 18.52
CA VAL A 79 4.48 -10.67 18.08
C VAL A 79 2.96 -10.77 18.29
N LYS A 80 2.37 -9.84 19.07
CA LYS A 80 0.92 -9.83 19.35
C LYS A 80 0.07 -9.30 18.20
N HIS A 81 0.41 -8.13 17.67
CA HIS A 81 -0.27 -7.52 16.52
C HIS A 81 0.71 -7.24 15.39
N ILE A 82 0.23 -7.42 14.16
CA ILE A 82 0.99 -7.10 12.95
C ILE A 82 0.16 -6.15 12.11
N ILE A 83 0.66 -4.95 11.83
CA ILE A 83 0.03 -4.05 10.87
C ILE A 83 0.90 -3.89 9.64
N ALA A 84 0.26 -3.84 8.48
CA ALA A 84 0.91 -3.46 7.24
C ALA A 84 0.69 -1.96 6.98
N VAL A 85 1.70 -1.27 6.49
CA VAL A 85 1.58 0.07 5.92
C VAL A 85 1.82 -0.07 4.42
N ALA A 86 0.80 0.27 3.62
CA ALA A 86 0.80 0.03 2.19
C ALA A 86 0.45 1.29 1.40
N SER A 87 0.90 1.36 0.15
CA SER A 87 0.55 2.42 -0.78
C SER A 87 0.30 1.88 -2.18
N GLY A 88 -0.61 2.51 -2.92
CA GLY A 88 -0.88 2.12 -4.31
C GLY A 88 0.26 2.48 -5.27
N LYS A 89 1.10 3.45 -4.91
CA LYS A 89 2.22 3.92 -5.73
C LYS A 89 3.47 4.22 -4.89
N GLY A 90 4.62 4.25 -5.55
CA GLY A 90 5.88 4.73 -4.95
C GLY A 90 5.86 6.24 -4.73
N GLY A 91 6.68 6.73 -3.80
CA GLY A 91 6.89 8.17 -3.58
C GLY A 91 5.79 8.91 -2.79
N VAL A 92 4.77 8.22 -2.26
CA VAL A 92 3.74 8.87 -1.41
C VAL A 92 4.18 9.11 0.03
N GLY A 93 5.41 8.76 0.40
CA GLY A 93 5.92 8.84 1.78
C GLY A 93 5.43 7.72 2.71
N LYS A 94 5.16 6.54 2.15
CA LYS A 94 4.78 5.32 2.90
C LYS A 94 5.78 5.00 4.00
N SER A 95 7.06 4.82 3.66
CA SER A 95 8.12 4.43 4.62
C SER A 95 8.36 5.48 5.70
N THR A 96 8.34 6.76 5.35
CA THR A 96 8.36 7.88 6.31
C THR A 96 7.19 7.81 7.28
N THR A 97 5.99 7.48 6.76
CA THR A 97 4.80 7.29 7.59
C THR A 97 4.92 6.05 8.48
N SER A 98 5.43 4.92 7.96
CA SER A 98 5.68 3.69 8.70
C SER A 98 6.59 3.93 9.91
N VAL A 99 7.71 4.63 9.72
CA VAL A 99 8.68 4.98 10.77
C VAL A 99 8.04 5.86 11.84
N ASN A 100 7.44 6.98 11.44
CA ASN A 100 6.88 7.93 12.40
C ASN A 100 5.65 7.35 13.12
N LEU A 101 4.85 6.51 12.45
CA LEU A 101 3.76 5.78 13.08
C LEU A 101 4.28 4.78 14.12
N ALA A 102 5.29 3.97 13.79
CA ALA A 102 5.89 3.02 14.70
C ALA A 102 6.45 3.72 15.95
N LEU A 103 7.19 4.82 15.77
CA LEU A 103 7.77 5.62 16.85
C LEU A 103 6.70 6.31 17.70
N ALA A 104 5.64 6.84 17.08
CA ALA A 104 4.53 7.46 17.80
C ALA A 104 3.80 6.43 18.68
N ILE A 105 3.61 5.20 18.19
CA ILE A 105 3.02 4.11 18.98
C ILE A 105 3.98 3.61 20.07
N ALA A 106 5.29 3.55 19.80
CA ALA A 106 6.29 3.21 20.80
C ALA A 106 6.27 4.22 21.98
N GLY A 107 6.11 5.51 21.67
CA GLY A 107 5.91 6.57 22.65
C GLY A 107 4.63 6.44 23.49
N MET A 108 3.72 5.52 23.15
CA MET A 108 2.54 5.15 23.96
C MET A 108 2.81 3.90 24.83
N ASN A 109 4.08 3.65 25.19
CA ASN A 109 4.53 2.51 26.00
C ASN A 109 4.19 1.14 25.40
N LYS A 110 4.25 1.01 24.08
CA LYS A 110 4.13 -0.28 23.39
C LYS A 110 5.51 -0.75 22.94
N ARG A 111 5.78 -2.05 23.04
CA ARG A 111 6.98 -2.65 22.43
C ARG A 111 6.73 -2.80 20.94
N VAL A 112 7.42 -1.99 20.14
CA VAL A 112 7.21 -1.91 18.69
C VAL A 112 8.43 -2.41 17.94
N GLY A 113 8.19 -3.21 16.90
CA GLY A 113 9.16 -3.53 15.86
C GLY A 113 8.76 -2.91 14.53
N LEU A 114 9.74 -2.73 13.65
CA LEU A 114 9.59 -2.20 12.30
C LEU A 114 10.30 -3.12 11.31
N LEU A 115 9.56 -3.67 10.36
CA LEU A 115 10.08 -4.51 9.29
C LEU A 115 9.94 -3.80 7.94
N ASP A 116 11.05 -3.59 7.25
CA ASP A 116 11.07 -3.11 5.87
C ASP A 116 11.01 -4.28 4.89
N ALA A 117 9.89 -4.39 4.18
CA ALA A 117 9.67 -5.41 3.17
C ALA A 117 9.84 -4.88 1.73
N ASP A 118 10.30 -3.63 1.56
CA ASP A 118 10.57 -3.04 0.25
C ASP A 118 11.99 -3.39 -0.22
N ILE A 119 12.12 -4.59 -0.82
CA ILE A 119 13.41 -5.15 -1.25
C ILE A 119 14.12 -4.28 -2.31
N PHE A 120 13.37 -3.56 -3.14
CA PHE A 120 13.93 -2.81 -4.28
C PHE A 120 14.32 -1.38 -3.94
N GLY A 121 13.80 -0.84 -2.83
CA GLY A 121 14.07 0.52 -2.40
C GLY A 121 14.01 0.66 -0.88
N PRO A 122 14.83 -0.11 -0.13
CA PRO A 122 14.79 -0.06 1.33
C PRO A 122 15.18 1.34 1.78
N SER A 123 14.30 1.98 2.55
CA SER A 123 14.50 3.35 3.04
C SER A 123 14.54 3.41 4.56
N ILE A 124 14.06 2.36 5.24
CA ILE A 124 14.01 2.30 6.70
C ILE A 124 15.41 2.37 7.35
N PRO A 125 16.48 1.71 6.85
CA PRO A 125 17.83 1.87 7.40
C PRO A 125 18.25 3.33 7.55
N ARG A 126 18.09 4.11 6.47
CA ARG A 126 18.43 5.53 6.44
C ARG A 126 17.51 6.35 7.35
N LEU A 127 16.20 6.12 7.29
CA LEU A 127 15.22 6.86 8.09
C LEU A 127 15.39 6.63 9.59
N MET A 128 15.90 5.46 9.99
CA MET A 128 16.17 5.09 11.38
C MET A 128 17.62 5.34 11.80
N ASN A 129 18.46 5.91 10.94
CA ASN A 129 19.90 6.08 11.16
C ASN A 129 20.59 4.79 11.63
N LEU A 130 20.32 3.69 10.91
CA LEU A 130 20.85 2.36 11.17
C LEU A 130 21.73 1.92 10.00
N SER A 131 22.88 1.35 10.31
CA SER A 131 23.82 0.75 9.37
C SER A 131 24.50 -0.47 10.00
N GLY A 132 25.10 -1.30 9.15
CA GLY A 132 25.73 -2.55 9.56
C GLY A 132 24.87 -3.77 9.25
N GLU A 133 25.48 -4.94 9.41
CA GLU A 133 24.84 -6.24 9.18
C GLU A 133 24.26 -6.79 10.50
N PRO A 134 23.10 -7.45 10.46
CA PRO A 134 22.50 -8.08 11.63
C PRO A 134 23.33 -9.30 12.04
N GLU A 135 23.55 -9.45 13.33
CA GLU A 135 24.18 -10.66 13.89
C GLU A 135 23.24 -11.87 13.80
N LEU A 136 23.82 -13.07 13.75
CA LEU A 136 23.08 -14.32 13.87
C LEU A 136 23.08 -14.81 15.32
N THR A 137 21.95 -15.29 15.81
CA THR A 137 21.87 -15.97 17.10
C THR A 137 22.63 -17.29 17.02
N GLY A 138 23.52 -17.57 17.98
CA GLY A 138 24.36 -18.78 17.96
C GLY A 138 23.62 -20.13 18.11
N THR A 139 22.33 -20.15 18.43
CA THR A 139 21.57 -21.39 18.68
C THR A 139 20.58 -21.77 17.58
N GLU A 140 20.05 -20.80 16.81
CA GLU A 140 19.00 -21.04 15.80
C GLU A 140 19.22 -20.29 14.47
N ASP A 141 20.41 -19.71 14.23
CA ASP A 141 20.74 -18.91 13.03
C ASP A 141 19.67 -17.85 12.68
N ARG A 142 19.01 -17.27 13.68
CA ARG A 142 18.06 -16.17 13.51
C ARG A 142 18.80 -14.85 13.43
N LEU A 143 18.27 -13.93 12.64
CA LEU A 143 18.77 -12.57 12.53
C LEU A 143 18.36 -11.76 13.75
N VAL A 144 19.33 -11.12 14.40
CA VAL A 144 19.08 -10.17 15.49
C VAL A 144 18.79 -8.80 14.85
N PRO A 145 17.58 -8.22 15.04
CA PRO A 145 17.25 -6.94 14.45
C PRO A 145 18.07 -5.81 15.11
N LEU A 146 18.50 -4.85 14.29
CA LEU A 146 19.14 -3.63 14.77
C LEU A 146 18.14 -2.77 15.54
N THR A 147 18.60 -1.93 16.47
CA THR A 147 17.71 -1.12 17.30
C THR A 147 18.15 0.33 17.31
N ASN A 148 17.21 1.25 17.08
CA ASN A 148 17.40 2.67 17.35
C ASN A 148 16.09 3.28 17.87
N PHE A 149 16.19 4.38 18.63
CA PHE A 149 15.04 5.07 19.22
C PHE A 149 14.09 4.16 20.02
N GLY A 150 14.61 3.06 20.58
CA GLY A 150 13.83 2.07 21.32
C GLY A 150 12.97 1.13 20.45
N VAL A 151 13.13 1.15 19.12
CA VAL A 151 12.38 0.31 18.18
C VAL A 151 13.33 -0.67 17.48
N LYS A 152 12.99 -1.96 17.55
CA LYS A 152 13.69 -3.01 16.79
C LYS A 152 13.37 -2.87 15.31
N CYS A 153 14.38 -2.91 14.47
CA CYS A 153 14.27 -2.68 13.04
C CYS A 153 14.95 -3.80 12.27
N MET A 154 14.27 -4.34 11.27
CA MET A 154 14.85 -5.25 10.30
C MET A 154 14.53 -4.75 8.90
N SER A 155 15.50 -4.83 7.99
CA SER A 155 15.33 -4.42 6.60
C SER A 155 16.17 -5.28 5.68
N MET A 156 15.68 -5.44 4.45
CA MET A 156 16.49 -6.01 3.39
C MET A 156 17.77 -5.20 3.14
N GLY A 157 17.73 -3.88 3.38
CA GLY A 157 18.90 -3.01 3.23
C GLY A 157 20.05 -3.36 4.18
N PHE A 158 19.84 -4.14 5.24
CA PHE A 158 20.92 -4.62 6.10
C PHE A 158 21.57 -5.92 5.60
N LEU A 159 20.89 -6.66 4.71
CA LEU A 159 21.35 -7.95 4.17
C LEU A 159 22.06 -7.80 2.82
N VAL A 160 22.11 -6.58 2.28
CA VAL A 160 22.59 -6.27 0.94
C VAL A 160 23.59 -5.14 1.08
N GLY A 161 24.88 -5.43 0.86
CA GLY A 161 25.93 -4.40 0.88
C GLY A 161 25.68 -3.33 -0.18
N GLU A 162 25.92 -2.06 0.17
CA GLU A 162 25.60 -0.87 -0.65
C GLU A 162 26.27 -0.86 -2.04
N GLU A 163 27.36 -1.63 -2.24
CA GLU A 163 28.19 -1.56 -3.46
C GLU A 163 27.91 -2.64 -4.52
N ALA A 164 27.14 -3.69 -4.19
CA ALA A 164 26.92 -4.79 -5.13
C ALA A 164 25.55 -4.68 -5.83
N PRO A 165 25.49 -4.53 -7.17
CA PRO A 165 24.23 -4.63 -7.90
C PRO A 165 23.73 -6.09 -7.88
N VAL A 166 22.97 -6.44 -6.83
CA VAL A 166 22.35 -7.76 -6.71
C VAL A 166 21.16 -7.83 -7.66
N VAL A 167 21.23 -8.71 -8.65
CA VAL A 167 20.08 -9.01 -9.51
C VAL A 167 19.08 -9.86 -8.74
N TRP A 168 18.02 -9.23 -8.25
CA TRP A 168 16.93 -9.89 -7.55
C TRP A 168 16.12 -10.79 -8.48
N ARG A 169 16.37 -12.10 -8.43
CA ARG A 169 15.48 -13.10 -9.04
C ARG A 169 14.30 -13.37 -8.12
N GLY A 170 13.12 -13.64 -8.69
CA GLY A 170 11.88 -13.83 -7.91
C GLY A 170 11.99 -14.85 -6.77
N LEU A 171 12.67 -15.98 -7.00
CA LEU A 171 12.90 -16.99 -5.94
C LEU A 171 13.76 -16.47 -4.78
N MET A 172 14.74 -15.60 -5.06
CA MET A 172 15.59 -15.00 -4.04
C MET A 172 14.81 -13.98 -3.21
N VAL A 173 13.98 -13.17 -3.86
CA VAL A 173 13.06 -12.22 -3.20
C VAL A 173 12.14 -12.97 -2.24
N MET A 174 11.52 -14.06 -2.69
CA MET A 174 10.62 -14.87 -1.86
C MET A 174 11.35 -15.53 -0.68
N LYS A 175 12.56 -16.04 -0.90
CA LYS A 175 13.39 -16.62 0.18
C LYS A 175 13.78 -15.56 1.21
N ALA A 176 14.19 -14.37 0.75
CA ALA A 176 14.56 -13.26 1.63
C ALA A 176 13.37 -12.77 2.46
N LEU A 177 12.19 -12.62 1.85
CA LEU A 177 10.96 -12.29 2.58
C LEU A 177 10.62 -13.33 3.65
N GLN A 178 10.72 -14.61 3.31
CA GLN A 178 10.51 -15.70 4.28
C GLN A 178 11.48 -15.62 5.46
N GLN A 179 12.75 -15.33 5.19
CA GLN A 179 13.77 -15.13 6.22
C GLN A 179 13.43 -13.90 7.09
N LEU A 180 13.09 -12.76 6.48
CA LEU A 180 12.70 -11.54 7.20
C LEU A 180 11.43 -11.70 8.04
N LEU A 181 10.47 -12.50 7.60
CA LEU A 181 9.21 -12.73 8.30
C LEU A 181 9.34 -13.73 9.45
N HIS A 182 10.14 -14.79 9.29
CA HIS A 182 10.12 -15.93 10.22
C HIS A 182 11.45 -16.26 10.89
N GLN A 183 12.57 -15.71 10.41
CA GLN A 183 13.92 -15.98 10.92
C GLN A 183 14.55 -14.73 11.55
N VAL A 184 13.73 -13.88 12.17
CA VAL A 184 14.17 -12.70 12.92
C VAL A 184 13.79 -12.87 14.39
N GLU A 185 14.73 -12.59 15.29
CA GLU A 185 14.52 -12.67 16.73
C GLU A 185 13.91 -11.37 17.28
N TRP A 186 12.60 -11.21 17.06
CA TRP A 186 11.86 -10.03 17.52
C TRP A 186 11.73 -9.97 19.05
N GLY A 187 11.84 -11.09 19.77
CA GLY A 187 11.43 -11.19 21.16
C GLY A 187 9.94 -10.86 21.34
N ASP A 188 9.56 -10.34 22.51
CA ASP A 188 8.16 -9.99 22.80
C ASP A 188 7.81 -8.58 22.33
N LEU A 189 7.02 -8.50 21.24
CA LEU A 189 6.48 -7.26 20.70
C LEU A 189 4.98 -7.18 20.89
N ASP A 190 4.50 -5.98 21.25
CA ASP A 190 3.07 -5.68 21.25
C ASP A 190 2.59 -5.35 19.82
N LEU A 191 3.46 -4.78 18.98
CA LEU A 191 3.17 -4.45 17.59
C LEU A 191 4.39 -4.64 16.69
N LEU A 192 4.20 -5.25 15.53
CA LEU A 192 5.14 -5.18 14.41
C LEU A 192 4.49 -4.36 13.28
N VAL A 193 5.16 -3.30 12.87
CA VAL A 193 4.79 -2.49 11.70
C VAL A 193 5.58 -2.98 10.50
N ILE A 194 4.91 -3.36 9.42
CA ILE A 194 5.54 -3.80 8.18
C ILE A 194 5.38 -2.72 7.12
N ASP A 195 6.50 -2.17 6.66
CA ASP A 195 6.55 -1.28 5.49
C ASP A 195 6.49 -2.12 4.22
N MET A 196 5.31 -2.20 3.61
CA MET A 196 5.08 -3.05 2.43
C MET A 196 5.75 -2.43 1.20
N PRO A 197 6.14 -3.21 0.18
CA PRO A 197 6.52 -2.62 -1.11
C PRO A 197 5.35 -1.85 -1.73
N PRO A 198 5.60 -0.88 -2.63
CA PRO A 198 4.54 -0.12 -3.28
C PRO A 198 3.76 -0.98 -4.28
N GLY A 199 2.49 -0.61 -4.50
CA GLY A 199 1.65 -1.18 -5.56
C GLY A 199 0.66 -2.22 -5.06
N THR A 200 0.45 -3.24 -5.89
CA THR A 200 -0.35 -4.44 -5.58
C THR A 200 0.33 -5.68 -6.17
N GLY A 201 1.67 -5.72 -6.11
CA GLY A 201 2.48 -6.79 -6.70
C GLY A 201 2.51 -8.07 -5.86
N ASP A 202 3.14 -9.10 -6.41
CA ASP A 202 3.18 -10.44 -5.81
C ASP A 202 3.81 -10.47 -4.41
N THR A 203 4.81 -9.63 -4.13
CA THR A 203 5.42 -9.53 -2.79
C THR A 203 4.41 -9.11 -1.72
N GLN A 204 3.58 -8.11 -2.01
CA GLN A 204 2.59 -7.61 -1.05
C GLN A 204 1.49 -8.64 -0.79
N LEU A 205 1.06 -9.33 -1.85
CA LEU A 205 0.10 -10.42 -1.75
C LEU A 205 0.67 -11.59 -0.95
N THR A 206 1.92 -11.96 -1.22
CA THR A 206 2.65 -13.02 -0.53
C THR A 206 2.72 -12.76 0.96
N ILE A 207 3.17 -11.57 1.38
CA ILE A 207 3.23 -11.20 2.80
C ILE A 207 1.84 -11.34 3.44
N SER A 208 0.81 -10.80 2.79
CA SER A 208 -0.58 -10.83 3.29
C SER A 208 -1.18 -12.24 3.40
N GLN A 209 -0.65 -13.20 2.63
CA GLN A 209 -1.03 -14.61 2.65
C GLN A 209 -0.18 -15.47 3.59
N GLN A 210 1.03 -15.03 3.93
CA GLN A 210 1.95 -15.78 4.79
C GLN A 210 1.77 -15.46 6.27
N ILE A 211 1.34 -14.23 6.63
CA ILE A 211 1.20 -13.84 8.04
C ILE A 211 -0.22 -13.31 8.36
N PRO A 212 -0.70 -13.51 9.60
CA PRO A 212 -1.98 -12.97 10.04
C PRO A 212 -1.85 -11.48 10.38
N LEU A 213 -2.14 -10.62 9.41
CA LEU A 213 -2.22 -9.17 9.63
C LEU A 213 -3.45 -8.81 10.49
N SER A 214 -3.22 -8.06 11.57
CA SER A 214 -4.28 -7.45 12.39
C SER A 214 -4.99 -6.31 11.67
N GLY A 215 -4.30 -5.67 10.72
CA GLY A 215 -4.93 -4.76 9.77
C GLY A 215 -3.91 -4.02 8.91
N VAL A 216 -4.41 -3.16 8.02
CA VAL A 216 -3.57 -2.36 7.13
C VAL A 216 -3.92 -0.87 7.20
N VAL A 217 -2.88 -0.03 7.21
CA VAL A 217 -2.95 1.41 7.02
C VAL A 217 -2.61 1.72 5.56
N ILE A 218 -3.51 2.39 4.85
CA ILE A 218 -3.29 2.80 3.45
C ILE A 218 -2.78 4.23 3.42
N VAL A 219 -1.63 4.46 2.78
CA VAL A 219 -1.04 5.80 2.58
C VAL A 219 -1.27 6.25 1.15
N SER A 220 -1.83 7.44 0.97
CA SER A 220 -2.04 8.08 -0.34
C SER A 220 -1.75 9.59 -0.26
N THR A 221 -1.59 10.21 -1.42
CA THR A 221 -1.65 11.68 -1.57
C THR A 221 -3.05 12.11 -2.07
N PRO A 222 -3.40 13.41 -2.02
CA PRO A 222 -4.72 13.89 -2.47
C PRO A 222 -4.97 13.77 -3.98
N GLN A 223 -3.95 13.46 -4.77
CA GLN A 223 -3.99 13.42 -6.23
C GLN A 223 -4.80 12.23 -6.76
N ASP A 224 -5.64 12.45 -7.78
CA ASP A 224 -6.49 11.41 -8.38
C ASP A 224 -5.73 10.14 -8.79
N ILE A 225 -4.53 10.29 -9.37
CA ILE A 225 -3.69 9.14 -9.77
C ILE A 225 -3.33 8.28 -8.56
N ALA A 226 -2.97 8.91 -7.42
CA ALA A 226 -2.67 8.19 -6.19
C ALA A 226 -3.89 7.45 -5.64
N LEU A 227 -5.06 8.10 -5.72
CA LEU A 227 -6.32 7.58 -5.20
C LEU A 227 -6.80 6.36 -5.99
N ILE A 228 -6.61 6.34 -7.31
CA ILE A 228 -6.92 5.16 -8.15
C ILE A 228 -6.12 3.94 -7.67
N ASP A 229 -4.82 4.12 -7.40
CA ASP A 229 -4.00 3.01 -6.96
C ASP A 229 -4.26 2.63 -5.50
N ALA A 230 -4.61 3.59 -4.64
CA ALA A 230 -5.08 3.31 -3.28
C ALA A 230 -6.34 2.43 -3.29
N ARG A 231 -7.30 2.69 -4.20
CA ARG A 231 -8.49 1.85 -4.38
C ARG A 231 -8.14 0.41 -4.76
N LYS A 232 -7.18 0.22 -5.68
CA LYS A 232 -6.69 -1.12 -6.05
C LYS A 232 -6.06 -1.83 -4.84
N GLY A 233 -5.23 -1.12 -4.08
CA GLY A 233 -4.61 -1.63 -2.85
C GLY A 233 -5.63 -2.11 -1.83
N VAL A 234 -6.63 -1.29 -1.51
CA VAL A 234 -7.73 -1.68 -0.61
C VAL A 234 -8.46 -2.92 -1.13
N ASN A 235 -8.82 -2.95 -2.42
CA ASN A 235 -9.53 -4.09 -2.99
C ASN A 235 -8.72 -5.38 -2.92
N MET A 236 -7.40 -5.32 -3.08
CA MET A 236 -6.52 -6.46 -2.89
C MET A 236 -6.56 -6.97 -1.43
N PHE A 237 -6.44 -6.08 -0.43
CA PHE A 237 -6.51 -6.48 0.99
C PHE A 237 -7.89 -7.04 1.37
N LYS A 238 -8.98 -6.48 0.84
CA LYS A 238 -10.34 -7.03 0.99
C LYS A 238 -10.41 -8.46 0.41
N LYS A 239 -9.82 -8.72 -0.75
CA LYS A 239 -9.79 -10.06 -1.38
C LYS A 239 -9.04 -11.11 -0.55
N VAL A 240 -8.03 -10.72 0.22
CA VAL A 240 -7.29 -11.62 1.14
C VAL A 240 -7.78 -11.56 2.59
N ASN A 241 -8.96 -10.98 2.82
CA ASN A 241 -9.62 -10.87 4.13
C ASN A 241 -8.74 -10.21 5.19
N VAL A 242 -8.01 -9.15 4.82
CA VAL A 242 -7.23 -8.33 5.77
C VAL A 242 -8.04 -7.09 6.13
N PRO A 243 -8.26 -6.81 7.44
CA PRO A 243 -8.98 -5.61 7.88
C PRO A 243 -8.24 -4.33 7.47
N ILE A 244 -8.97 -3.34 6.96
CA ILE A 244 -8.41 -2.01 6.71
C ILE A 244 -8.62 -1.15 7.96
N LEU A 245 -7.53 -0.66 8.57
CA LEU A 245 -7.60 0.21 9.75
C LEU A 245 -8.00 1.63 9.37
N GLY A 246 -7.61 2.06 8.17
CA GLY A 246 -8.04 3.31 7.57
C GLY A 246 -7.03 3.88 6.58
N VAL A 247 -7.31 5.09 6.10
CA VAL A 247 -6.52 5.81 5.10
C VAL A 247 -5.84 7.02 5.73
N VAL A 248 -4.55 7.19 5.45
CA VAL A 248 -3.75 8.38 5.77
C VAL A 248 -3.53 9.18 4.49
N GLN A 249 -3.83 10.48 4.54
CA GLN A 249 -3.49 11.41 3.48
C GLN A 249 -2.15 12.07 3.80
N ASN A 250 -1.10 11.69 3.09
CA ASN A 250 0.17 12.37 3.17
C ASN A 250 0.25 13.53 2.16
N MET A 251 1.12 14.50 2.45
CA MET A 251 1.34 15.70 1.62
C MET A 251 0.04 16.49 1.36
N SER A 252 -0.83 16.59 2.36
CA SER A 252 -2.15 17.21 2.24
C SER A 252 -2.14 18.73 2.20
N LEU A 253 -1.17 19.33 2.91
CA LEU A 253 -1.08 20.76 3.14
C LEU A 253 0.37 21.21 3.12
N HIS A 254 0.65 22.32 2.45
CA HIS A 254 1.92 23.03 2.56
C HIS A 254 1.72 24.35 3.31
N VAL A 255 2.50 24.53 4.38
CA VAL A 255 2.55 25.78 5.15
C VAL A 255 3.80 26.55 4.72
N CYS A 256 3.61 27.75 4.18
CA CYS A 256 4.73 28.60 3.77
C CYS A 256 5.54 29.03 5.01
N PRO A 257 6.85 28.75 5.08
CA PRO A 257 7.66 29.09 6.26
C PRO A 257 7.84 30.60 6.45
N ASN A 258 7.60 31.42 5.42
CA ASN A 258 7.78 32.87 5.48
C ASN A 258 6.53 33.63 5.95
N CYS A 259 5.34 33.21 5.49
CA CYS A 259 4.09 33.93 5.76
C CYS A 259 3.00 33.08 6.43
N ASN A 260 3.29 31.82 6.76
CA ASN A 260 2.36 30.86 7.34
C ASN A 260 1.09 30.62 6.51
N HIS A 261 1.11 30.96 5.22
CA HIS A 261 0.01 30.69 4.29
C HIS A 261 -0.12 29.18 4.05
N GLU A 262 -1.34 28.70 4.17
CA GLU A 262 -1.73 27.31 3.96
C GLU A 262 -2.17 27.11 2.52
N SER A 263 -1.54 26.15 1.82
CA SER A 263 -1.82 25.85 0.42
C SER A 263 -1.93 24.35 0.18
N HIS A 264 -2.94 23.94 -0.57
CA HIS A 264 -3.18 22.54 -0.94
C HIS A 264 -2.54 22.25 -2.30
N ILE A 265 -1.20 22.17 -2.34
CA ILE A 265 -0.42 22.02 -3.59
C ILE A 265 -0.89 20.82 -4.44
N PHE A 266 -1.32 19.74 -3.78
CA PHE A 266 -1.73 18.51 -4.43
C PHE A 266 -3.24 18.27 -4.47
N GLY A 267 -4.02 19.30 -4.12
CA GLY A 267 -5.46 19.21 -3.91
C GLY A 267 -5.84 18.91 -2.46
N ASP A 268 -7.13 19.01 -2.17
CA ASP A 268 -7.67 18.90 -0.82
C ASP A 268 -8.71 17.78 -0.68
N GLY A 269 -8.72 17.14 0.49
CA GLY A 269 -9.69 16.13 0.90
C GLY A 269 -9.85 14.93 -0.05
N GLY A 270 -8.90 14.65 -0.93
CA GLY A 270 -9.02 13.59 -1.95
C GLY A 270 -9.07 12.19 -1.34
N ALA A 271 -8.18 11.91 -0.38
CA ALA A 271 -8.12 10.63 0.32
C ALA A 271 -9.24 10.47 1.34
N GLU A 272 -9.67 11.55 2.01
CA GLU A 272 -10.83 11.50 2.93
C GLU A 272 -12.12 11.18 2.18
N ARG A 273 -12.40 11.87 1.07
CA ARG A 273 -13.55 11.57 0.21
C ARG A 273 -13.51 10.14 -0.32
N THR A 274 -12.34 9.71 -0.79
CA THR A 274 -12.14 8.33 -1.26
C THR A 274 -12.36 7.32 -0.14
N ALA A 275 -11.87 7.56 1.07
CA ALA A 275 -12.10 6.68 2.23
C ALA A 275 -13.59 6.56 2.52
N LYS A 276 -14.33 7.67 2.52
CA LYS A 276 -15.79 7.70 2.73
C LYS A 276 -16.55 6.91 1.66
N GLU A 277 -16.21 7.09 0.38
CA GLU A 277 -16.81 6.33 -0.73
C GLU A 277 -16.56 4.82 -0.64
N MET A 278 -15.45 4.42 -0.03
CA MET A 278 -15.06 3.02 0.15
C MET A 278 -15.52 2.43 1.49
N GLU A 279 -16.26 3.21 2.29
CA GLU A 279 -16.70 2.88 3.64
C GLU A 279 -15.53 2.53 4.57
N LEU A 280 -14.47 3.33 4.51
CA LEU A 280 -13.26 3.20 5.32
C LEU A 280 -13.10 4.40 6.25
N ASP A 281 -12.40 4.18 7.35
CA ASP A 281 -12.04 5.26 8.25
C ASP A 281 -10.93 6.14 7.68
N PHE A 282 -11.06 7.44 7.92
CA PHE A 282 -10.00 8.41 7.67
C PHE A 282 -9.15 8.61 8.94
N LEU A 283 -7.88 8.21 8.88
CA LEU A 283 -6.97 8.29 10.01
C LEU A 283 -6.42 9.70 10.21
N GLY A 284 -6.24 10.46 9.14
CA GLY A 284 -5.89 11.87 9.20
C GLY A 284 -4.91 12.30 8.12
N ASP A 285 -4.54 13.57 8.24
CA ASP A 285 -3.65 14.28 7.34
C ASP A 285 -2.23 14.39 7.90
N VAL A 286 -1.26 14.37 6.99
CA VAL A 286 0.13 14.71 7.26
C VAL A 286 0.57 15.82 6.29
N ALA A 287 1.02 16.93 6.84
CA ALA A 287 1.45 18.09 6.06
C ALA A 287 2.74 17.82 5.26
N LEU A 288 2.83 18.42 4.07
CA LEU A 288 4.06 18.54 3.29
C LEU A 288 4.93 19.67 3.87
N HIS A 289 5.90 19.30 4.69
CA HIS A 289 6.78 20.26 5.33
C HIS A 289 8.27 19.89 5.17
N SER A 290 9.10 20.90 4.90
CA SER A 290 10.53 20.72 4.68
C SER A 290 11.25 20.11 5.88
N GLU A 291 10.83 20.46 7.10
CA GLU A 291 11.41 19.91 8.32
C GLU A 291 11.23 18.39 8.40
N ILE A 292 10.07 17.85 8.01
CA ILE A 292 9.85 16.39 7.97
C ILE A 292 10.84 15.74 7.02
N CYS A 293 10.98 16.29 5.80
CA CYS A 293 11.90 15.76 4.79
C CYS A 293 13.36 15.80 5.25
N GLN A 294 13.83 16.97 5.69
CA GLN A 294 15.23 17.18 6.10
C GLN A 294 15.63 16.32 7.30
N LEU A 295 14.73 16.17 8.26
CA LEU A 295 14.95 15.33 9.43
C LEU A 295 14.95 13.84 9.06
N SER A 296 14.03 13.42 8.19
CA SER A 296 14.02 12.06 7.64
C SER A 296 15.31 11.73 6.87
N ASP A 297 15.81 12.63 6.03
CA ASP A 297 17.05 12.42 5.26
C ASP A 297 18.30 12.27 6.13
N LYS A 298 18.26 12.87 7.33
CA LYS A 298 19.29 12.79 8.38
C LYS A 298 19.10 11.60 9.33
N GLY A 299 18.08 10.78 9.13
CA GLY A 299 17.75 9.67 10.03
C GLY A 299 17.29 10.11 11.42
N GLN A 300 16.64 11.27 11.51
CA GLN A 300 16.14 11.87 12.76
C GLN A 300 14.62 12.04 12.71
N PRO A 301 13.80 10.97 12.70
CA PRO A 301 12.35 11.06 12.50
C PRO A 301 11.69 12.15 13.36
N VAL A 302 10.76 12.92 12.77
CA VAL A 302 10.20 14.13 13.39
C VAL A 302 9.53 13.85 14.74
N VAL A 303 8.93 12.68 14.90
CA VAL A 303 8.29 12.25 16.16
C VAL A 303 9.29 12.18 17.32
N VAL A 304 10.55 11.88 17.04
CA VAL A 304 11.63 11.80 18.04
C VAL A 304 12.36 13.13 18.19
N SER A 305 12.72 13.76 17.08
CA SER A 305 13.55 14.97 17.07
C SER A 305 12.80 16.27 17.37
N ARG A 306 11.46 16.26 17.21
CA ARG A 306 10.54 17.39 17.44
C ARG A 306 9.25 16.92 18.13
N PRO A 307 9.30 16.37 19.35
CA PRO A 307 8.17 15.68 19.99
C PRO A 307 6.93 16.57 20.24
N ASP A 308 7.15 17.89 20.38
CA ASP A 308 6.12 18.89 20.67
C ASP A 308 5.66 19.69 19.45
N SER A 309 6.22 19.39 18.26
CA SER A 309 5.86 20.10 17.02
C SER A 309 4.46 19.72 16.51
N LYS A 310 3.85 20.62 15.74
CA LYS A 310 2.61 20.34 15.00
C LYS A 310 2.74 19.13 14.08
N HIS A 311 3.92 18.93 13.49
CA HIS A 311 4.20 17.78 12.61
C HIS A 311 4.09 16.45 13.34
N THR A 312 4.61 16.38 14.56
CA THR A 312 4.50 15.18 15.42
C THR A 312 3.05 14.92 15.85
N GLN A 313 2.25 15.97 16.05
CA GLN A 313 0.84 15.82 16.42
C GLN A 313 0.03 15.06 15.36
N TYR A 314 0.32 15.24 14.07
CA TYR A 314 -0.32 14.44 13.00
C TYR A 314 -0.10 12.94 13.20
N TYR A 315 1.15 12.52 13.41
CA TYR A 315 1.49 11.12 13.62
C TYR A 315 0.96 10.57 14.95
N LYS A 316 0.99 11.35 16.04
CA LYS A 316 0.40 10.96 17.34
C LYS A 316 -1.12 10.77 17.23
N ALA A 317 -1.82 11.62 16.47
CA ALA A 317 -3.26 11.48 16.25
C ALA A 317 -3.60 10.21 15.44
N ILE A 318 -2.85 9.94 14.35
CA ILE A 318 -3.00 8.71 13.56
C ILE A 318 -2.70 7.48 14.42
N ALA A 319 -1.59 7.49 15.17
CA ALA A 319 -1.20 6.43 16.08
C ALA A 319 -2.29 6.12 17.11
N SER A 320 -2.90 7.16 17.71
CA SER A 320 -3.96 7.01 18.70
C SER A 320 -5.18 6.28 18.12
N LYS A 321 -5.58 6.64 16.88
CA LYS A 321 -6.70 5.97 16.18
C LYS A 321 -6.36 4.50 15.84
N VAL A 322 -5.12 4.24 15.41
CA VAL A 322 -4.65 2.87 15.13
C VAL A 322 -4.64 2.02 16.39
N VAL A 323 -4.05 2.52 17.49
CA VAL A 323 -4.01 1.84 18.79
C VAL A 323 -5.42 1.55 19.30
N ALA A 324 -6.34 2.51 19.20
CA ALA A 324 -7.73 2.35 19.62
C ALA A 324 -8.49 1.25 18.85
N LYS A 325 -8.08 0.96 17.61
CA LYS A 325 -8.65 -0.12 16.79
C LYS A 325 -8.04 -1.49 17.13
N LEU A 326 -6.75 -1.53 17.43
CA LEU A 326 -6.03 -2.77 17.76
C LEU A 326 -6.31 -3.24 19.20
N TRP A 327 -6.44 -2.30 20.14
CA TRP A 327 -6.73 -2.56 21.55
C TRP A 327 -8.01 -1.84 21.98
N PRO A 328 -9.19 -2.33 21.58
CA PRO A 328 -10.47 -1.69 21.92
C PRO A 328 -10.73 -1.65 23.42
N GLU A 329 -10.19 -2.59 24.18
CA GLU A 329 -10.33 -2.66 25.65
C GLU A 329 -9.73 -1.43 26.37
N THR A 330 -8.71 -0.79 25.78
CA THR A 330 -8.11 0.44 26.33
C THR A 330 -9.06 1.64 26.33
N LYS A 331 -10.11 1.64 25.49
CA LYS A 331 -11.15 2.69 25.52
C LYS A 331 -12.03 2.62 26.77
N LEU A 332 -12.21 1.43 27.36
CA LEU A 332 -13.10 1.23 28.51
C LEU A 332 -12.45 1.66 29.83
N ALA A 333 -11.12 1.75 29.89
CA ALA A 333 -10.39 2.16 31.11
C ALA A 333 -10.19 3.68 31.23
N SER A 334 -10.62 4.47 30.24
CA SER A 334 -10.41 5.93 30.18
C SER A 334 -11.72 6.73 30.05
N ALA A 335 -12.87 6.06 30.18
CA ALA A 335 -14.20 6.66 30.29
C ALA A 335 -14.75 6.45 31.71
#